data_AF-A0A442LVD5-F1
#
_entry.id   AF-A0A442LVD5-F1
#
_cell.length_a   1.000
_cell.length_b   1.000
_cell.length_c   1.000
_cell.angle_alpha   90.00
_cell.angle_beta   90.00
_cell.angle_gamma   90.00
#
_symmetry.space_group_name_H-M   'P 1'
#
loop_
_entity.id
_entity.type
_entity.pdbx_description
1 polymer ?
#
loop_
_entity_poly.entity_id
_entity_poly.type
_entity_poly.pdbx_seq_one_letter_code
_entity_poly.pdbx_strand_id
1 'polypeptide(L)'
;GQADVRTAQSPSAAEKRARMRVSVDAPASMFSETLRSAKIAFDVVMEGQGSRVIGIVSVLPGEGKSTVAANLAGLLAANGSKTLLVDGDLRNP
;
A
#
# COMPACT_ATOMS: atom_id res chain seq x y z
N GLY A 1 28.61 29.56 11.85
CA GLY A 1 28.79 28.10 11.81
C GLY A 1 27.65 27.53 11.01
N GLN A 2 27.94 27.12 9.78
CA GLN A 2 26.97 26.62 8.81
C GLN A 2 26.58 25.20 9.25
N ALA A 3 25.42 25.06 9.88
CA ALA A 3 24.88 23.75 10.23
C ALA A 3 24.28 23.14 8.95
N ASP A 4 24.90 22.07 8.48
CA ASP A 4 24.47 21.20 7.40
C ASP A 4 22.97 20.86 7.52
N VAL A 5 22.16 21.51 6.70
CA VAL A 5 20.83 21.03 6.37
C VAL A 5 21.04 19.77 5.54
N ARG A 6 21.00 18.60 6.19
CA ARG A 6 20.93 17.31 5.50
C ARG A 6 19.67 17.29 4.66
N THR A 7 19.81 17.66 3.40
CA THR A 7 18.77 17.49 2.38
C THR A 7 18.48 16.00 2.30
N ALA A 8 17.38 15.54 2.91
CA ALA A 8 16.93 14.16 2.77
C ALA A 8 16.60 13.96 1.28
N GLN A 9 17.54 13.35 0.54
CA GLN A 9 17.36 13.06 -0.88
C GLN A 9 16.11 12.21 -1.04
N SER A 10 15.20 12.64 -1.93
CA SER A 10 13.97 11.92 -2.22
C SER A 10 14.29 10.53 -2.80
N PRO A 11 13.57 9.47 -2.38
CA PRO A 11 13.88 8.12 -2.82
C PRO A 11 13.76 7.99 -4.34
N SER A 12 14.68 7.25 -4.93
CA SER A 12 14.71 6.96 -6.37
C SER A 12 13.43 6.23 -6.80
N ALA A 13 13.12 6.28 -8.11
CA ALA A 13 11.97 5.57 -8.65
C ALA A 13 12.05 4.05 -8.40
N ALA A 14 13.25 3.47 -8.44
CA ALA A 14 13.48 2.05 -8.16
C ALA A 14 13.15 1.71 -6.69
N GLU A 15 13.60 2.53 -5.75
CA GLU A 15 13.30 2.33 -4.32
C GLU A 15 11.82 2.51 -4.01
N LYS A 16 11.16 3.51 -4.62
CA LYS A 16 9.70 3.67 -4.50
C LYS A 16 8.97 2.43 -5.01
N ARG A 17 9.38 1.90 -6.17
CA ARG A 17 8.77 0.70 -6.76
C ARG A 17 8.99 -0.54 -5.91
N ALA A 18 10.18 -0.70 -5.32
CA ALA A 18 10.48 -1.78 -4.39
C ALA A 18 9.59 -1.70 -3.15
N ARG A 19 9.41 -0.51 -2.56
CA ARG A 19 8.52 -0.30 -1.40
C ARG A 19 7.05 -0.60 -1.73
N MET A 20 6.60 -0.36 -2.95
CA MET A 20 5.23 -0.64 -3.39
C MET A 20 4.94 -2.13 -3.65
N ARG A 21 5.96 -3.00 -3.60
CA ARG A 21 5.85 -4.42 -3.98
C ARG A 21 6.30 -5.42 -2.91
N VAL A 22 6.61 -4.96 -1.70
CA VAL A 22 7.02 -5.79 -0.55
C VAL A 22 6.10 -7.00 -0.34
N SER A 23 4.79 -6.86 -0.50
CA SER A 23 3.83 -7.96 -0.29
C SER A 23 3.95 -9.10 -1.28
N VAL A 24 4.44 -8.81 -2.48
CA VAL A 24 4.65 -9.78 -3.56
C VAL A 24 6.08 -10.31 -3.53
N ASP A 25 7.05 -9.42 -3.31
CA ASP A 25 8.47 -9.75 -3.39
C ASP A 25 9.00 -10.39 -2.09
N ALA A 26 8.37 -10.11 -0.95
CA ALA A 26 8.71 -10.66 0.37
C ALA A 26 7.46 -11.11 1.15
N PRO A 27 6.72 -12.13 0.67
CA PRO A 27 5.39 -12.51 1.18
C PRO A 27 5.37 -13.04 2.62
N ALA A 28 6.53 -13.45 3.16
CA ALA A 28 6.72 -13.89 4.54
C ALA A 28 7.15 -12.76 5.50
N SER A 29 7.23 -11.51 5.01
CA SER A 29 7.57 -10.37 5.86
C SER A 29 6.43 -10.01 6.83
N MET A 30 6.79 -9.44 7.97
CA MET A 30 5.81 -8.90 8.95
C MET A 30 4.84 -7.90 8.34
N PHE A 31 5.32 -7.11 7.39
CA PHE A 31 4.48 -6.16 6.64
C PHE A 31 3.41 -6.89 5.83
N SER A 32 3.78 -7.98 5.14
CA SER A 32 2.84 -8.81 4.38
C SER A 32 1.84 -9.52 5.27
N GLU A 33 2.27 -10.00 6.44
CA GLU A 33 1.38 -10.64 7.42
C GLU A 33 0.33 -9.65 7.97
N THR A 34 0.73 -8.39 8.18
CA THR A 34 -0.19 -7.32 8.58
C THR A 34 -1.29 -7.11 7.53
N LEU A 35 -0.91 -7.07 6.25
CA LEU A 35 -1.88 -6.93 5.15
C LEU A 35 -2.76 -8.18 4.98
N ARG A 36 -2.25 -9.37 5.24
CA ARG A 36 -3.02 -10.62 5.25
C ARG A 36 -4.07 -10.61 6.36
N SER A 37 -3.72 -10.11 7.54
CA SER A 37 -4.67 -9.91 8.65
C SER A 37 -5.78 -8.92 8.25
N ALA A 38 -5.43 -7.81 7.58
CA ALA A 38 -6.42 -6.86 7.06
C ALA A 38 -7.35 -7.52 6.02
N LYS A 39 -6.82 -8.32 5.09
CA LYS A 39 -7.62 -9.09 4.13
C LYS A 39 -8.65 -9.97 4.84
N ILE A 40 -8.25 -10.71 5.88
CA ILE A 40 -9.17 -11.57 6.64
C ILE A 40 -10.31 -10.74 7.24
N ALA A 41 -10.00 -9.59 7.83
CA ALA A 41 -11.02 -8.68 8.37
C ALA A 41 -11.97 -8.17 7.26
N PHE A 42 -11.46 -7.83 6.07
CA PHE A 42 -12.28 -7.42 4.93
C PHE A 42 -13.17 -8.55 4.42
N ASP A 43 -12.64 -9.77 4.32
CA ASP A 43 -13.39 -10.95 3.88
C ASP A 43 -14.58 -11.24 4.81
N VAL A 44 -14.39 -11.07 6.13
CA VAL A 44 -15.46 -11.20 7.13
C VAL A 44 -16.49 -10.08 7.03
N VAL A 45 -16.05 -8.82 6.96
CA VAL A 45 -16.97 -7.66 6.96
C VAL A 45 -17.76 -7.54 5.65
N MET A 46 -17.16 -7.95 4.53
CA MET A 46 -17.74 -7.84 3.19
C MET A 46 -18.33 -9.15 2.68
N GLU A 47 -18.59 -10.12 3.57
CA GLU A 47 -19.19 -11.40 3.20
C GLU A 47 -20.53 -11.19 2.46
N GLY A 48 -20.73 -11.92 1.37
CA GLY A 48 -21.94 -11.81 0.54
C GLY A 48 -22.00 -10.58 -0.39
N GLN A 49 -21.03 -9.67 -0.36
CA GLN A 49 -20.98 -8.55 -1.30
C GLN A 49 -20.39 -8.96 -2.66
N GLY A 50 -21.11 -8.67 -3.74
CA GLY A 50 -20.67 -9.00 -5.10
C GLY A 50 -19.49 -8.16 -5.63
N SER A 51 -19.42 -6.89 -5.25
CA SER A 51 -18.30 -5.99 -5.56
C SER A 51 -17.79 -5.34 -4.27
N ARG A 52 -16.47 -5.34 -4.08
CA ARG A 52 -15.82 -4.85 -2.86
C ARG A 52 -14.95 -3.63 -3.17
N VAL A 53 -15.26 -2.50 -2.54
CA VAL A 53 -14.49 -1.25 -2.68
C VAL A 53 -13.88 -0.91 -1.33
N ILE A 54 -12.54 -0.83 -1.28
CA ILE A 54 -11.78 -0.50 -0.07
C ILE A 54 -11.06 0.82 -0.30
N GLY A 55 -11.42 1.85 0.49
CA GLY A 55 -10.74 3.15 0.48
C GLY A 55 -9.56 3.16 1.44
N ILE A 56 -8.40 3.64 0.99
CA ILE A 56 -7.20 3.84 1.82
C ILE A 56 -6.93 5.33 1.95
N VAL A 57 -7.04 5.86 3.16
CA VAL A 57 -6.86 7.28 3.47
C VAL A 57 -5.85 7.46 4.62
N SER A 58 -5.25 8.64 4.69
CA SER A 58 -4.35 9.03 5.78
C SER A 58 -4.67 10.46 6.22
N VAL A 59 -4.34 10.81 7.46
CA VAL A 59 -4.62 12.14 8.02
C VAL A 59 -3.64 13.16 7.46
N LEU A 60 -2.38 12.76 7.29
CA LEU A 60 -1.30 13.60 6.81
C LEU A 60 -0.64 13.02 5.54
N PRO A 61 -0.01 13.88 4.71
CA PRO A 61 0.87 13.44 3.64
C PRO A 61 2.06 12.65 4.21
N GLY A 62 2.53 11.64 3.47
CA GLY A 62 3.73 10.89 3.83
C GLY A 62 3.52 9.75 4.84
N GLU A 63 2.31 9.52 5.35
CA GLU A 63 2.00 8.43 6.30
C GLU A 63 2.01 7.01 5.67
N GLY A 64 2.24 6.92 4.36
CA GLY A 64 2.40 5.64 3.67
C GLY A 64 1.13 5.05 3.06
N LYS A 65 0.02 5.80 2.98
CA LYS A 65 -1.24 5.35 2.34
C LYS A 65 -1.02 4.68 0.97
N SER A 66 -0.24 5.30 0.09
CA SER A 66 0.01 4.78 -1.26
C SER A 66 0.85 3.50 -1.23
N THR A 67 1.78 3.38 -0.28
CA THR A 67 2.56 2.15 -0.06
C THR A 67 1.66 1.01 0.40
N VAL A 68 0.79 1.27 1.39
CA VAL A 68 -0.18 0.29 1.88
C VAL A 68 -1.16 -0.12 0.77
N ALA A 69 -1.71 0.85 0.03
CA ALA A 69 -2.65 0.58 -1.05
C ALA A 69 -2.04 -0.30 -2.16
N ALA A 70 -0.83 0.02 -2.62
CA ALA A 70 -0.14 -0.76 -3.65
C ALA A 70 0.15 -2.20 -3.21
N ASN A 71 0.65 -2.37 -1.98
CA ASN A 71 0.98 -3.69 -1.47
C ASN A 71 -0.28 -4.51 -1.12
N LEU A 72 -1.34 -3.88 -0.62
CA LEU A 72 -2.61 -4.58 -0.39
C LEU A 72 -3.20 -5.05 -1.72
N ALA A 73 -3.20 -4.20 -2.75
CA ALA A 73 -3.67 -4.57 -4.08
C ALA A 73 -2.85 -5.74 -4.66
N GLY A 74 -1.52 -5.69 -4.55
CA GLY A 74 -0.64 -6.77 -4.97
C GLY A 74 -0.90 -8.08 -4.22
N LEU A 75 -1.13 -8.02 -2.91
CA LEU A 75 -1.46 -9.19 -2.10
C LEU A 75 -2.81 -9.80 -2.49
N LEU A 76 -3.84 -8.97 -2.67
CA LEU A 76 -5.17 -9.44 -3.08
C LEU A 76 -5.12 -10.11 -4.46
N ALA A 77 -4.40 -9.51 -5.40
CA ALA A 77 -4.19 -10.07 -6.74
C ALA A 77 -3.41 -11.40 -6.70
N ALA A 78 -2.31 -11.45 -5.93
CA ALA A 78 -1.51 -12.68 -5.77
C ALA A 78 -2.32 -13.82 -5.11
N ASN A 79 -3.29 -13.47 -4.26
CA ASN A 79 -4.20 -14.42 -3.63
C ASN A 79 -5.44 -14.74 -4.50
N GLY A 80 -5.43 -14.39 -5.80
CA GLY A 80 -6.44 -14.78 -6.79
C GLY A 80 -7.64 -13.85 -6.93
N SER A 81 -7.67 -12.71 -6.23
CA SER A 81 -8.75 -11.73 -6.40
C SER A 81 -8.55 -10.90 -7.68
N LYS A 82 -9.63 -10.64 -8.42
CA LYS A 82 -9.62 -9.63 -9.49
C LYS A 82 -9.53 -8.25 -8.84
N THR A 83 -8.35 -7.64 -8.88
CA THR A 83 -8.06 -6.41 -8.13
C THR A 83 -7.65 -5.28 -9.07
N LEU A 84 -8.27 -4.12 -8.90
CA LEU A 84 -7.90 -2.86 -9.54
C LEU A 84 -7.49 -1.86 -8.45
N LEU A 85 -6.32 -1.26 -8.60
CA LEU A 85 -5.91 -0.12 -7.79
C LEU A 85 -6.14 1.16 -8.57
N VAL A 86 -6.86 2.11 -7.97
CA VAL A 86 -7.15 3.42 -8.55
C VAL A 86 -6.47 4.48 -7.69
N ASP A 87 -5.68 5.36 -8.30
CA ASP A 87 -5.19 6.54 -7.60
C ASP A 87 -6.30 7.61 -7.55
N GLY A 88 -6.76 7.90 -6.35
CA GLY A 88 -7.78 8.91 -6.08
C GLY A 88 -7.20 10.27 -5.65
N ASP A 89 -5.88 10.40 -5.51
CA ASP A 89 -5.24 11.64 -5.06
C ASP A 89 -4.99 12.59 -6.25
N LEU A 90 -6.04 13.28 -6.67
CA LEU A 90 -5.98 14.22 -7.80
C LEU A 90 -5.11 15.46 -7.55
N ARG A 91 -4.65 15.68 -6.31
CA ARG A 91 -3.83 16.85 -5.94
C ARG A 91 -2.35 16.61 -6.20
N ASN A 92 -1.91 15.36 -6.14
CA ASN A 92 -0.55 14.93 -6.43
C ASN A 92 -0.60 13.58 -7.16
N PRO A 93 -0.98 13.58 -8.45
CA PRO A 93 -1.10 12.36 -9.25
C PRO A 93 0.27 11.71 -9.54
#